data_AF-A0A8T0T836-F1
#
_entry.id   AF-A0A8T0T836-F1
#
_cell.length_a   1.000
_cell.length_b   1.000
_cell.length_c   1.000
_cell.angle_alpha   90.00
_cell.angle_beta   90.00
_cell.angle_gamma   90.00
#
_symmetry.space_group_name_H-M   'P 1'
#
loop_
_entity.id
_entity.type
_entity.pdbx_description
1 polymer ?
#
loop_
_entity_poly.entity_id
_entity_poly.type
_entity_poly.pdbx_seq_one_letter_code
_entity_poly.pdbx_strand_id
1 'polypeptide(L)'
;MAAECAGRHEKKLRMFGFGIPGNGFYAIEIPDAEPIVKFGGLISVIEGQATEEKLEKELKNLIKSDWDYHVKELDRNEYSATFPDQMSLDTFAKLTTVGLAIYGLKVKISKTNIDPAASSILHPTWLRIDGLPAFARKEEVVKEIVSLVAEPLKVDSFSLLREEPVSQSQLPRPS
;
A
#
# COMPACT_ATOMS: atom_id res chain seq x y z
N MET A 1 18.74 30.76 -5.35
CA MET A 1 19.31 30.42 -4.04
C MET A 1 19.74 28.96 -4.10
N ALA A 2 21.02 28.66 -3.90
CA ALA A 2 21.53 27.29 -3.87
C ALA A 2 21.47 26.80 -2.42
N ALA A 3 20.89 25.61 -2.19
CA ALA A 3 20.87 25.00 -0.88
C ALA A 3 22.21 24.30 -0.61
N GLU A 4 22.86 24.66 0.50
CA GLU A 4 24.10 24.04 0.94
C GLU A 4 23.85 22.57 1.34
N CYS A 5 24.59 21.64 0.77
CA CYS A 5 24.36 20.19 0.91
C CYS A 5 25.07 19.56 2.13
N ALA A 6 25.68 20.38 3.00
CA ALA A 6 26.45 19.91 4.15
C ALA A 6 25.51 19.53 5.31
N GLY A 7 25.26 18.23 5.46
CA GLY A 7 24.39 17.69 6.52
C GLY A 7 23.36 16.68 6.05
N ARG A 8 23.53 16.08 4.86
CA ARG A 8 22.66 15.00 4.37
C ARG A 8 22.84 13.77 5.26
N HIS A 9 22.11 13.71 6.38
CA HIS A 9 21.73 12.47 7.04
C HIS A 9 21.32 11.50 5.93
N GLU A 10 21.89 10.29 5.95
CA GLU A 10 21.80 9.26 4.92
C GLU A 10 20.36 9.08 4.40
N LYS A 11 19.95 9.86 3.38
CA LYS A 11 18.70 9.64 2.67
C LYS A 11 18.92 8.40 1.81
N LYS A 12 18.60 7.23 2.37
CA LYS A 12 18.83 5.91 1.75
C LYS A 12 17.81 5.67 0.63
N LEU A 13 18.05 6.26 -0.53
CA LEU A 13 17.45 5.74 -1.77
C LEU A 13 17.97 4.30 -1.93
N ARG A 14 17.09 3.31 -1.76
CA ARG A 14 17.39 1.89 -1.90
C ARG A 14 16.95 1.42 -3.27
N MET A 15 17.82 0.71 -3.98
CA MET A 15 17.51 0.08 -5.26
C MET A 15 17.18 -1.39 -5.01
N PHE A 16 16.03 -1.84 -5.50
CA PHE A 16 15.52 -3.21 -5.34
C PHE A 16 15.56 -4.01 -6.65
N GLY A 17 16.28 -3.54 -7.67
CA GLY A 17 16.54 -4.30 -8.89
C GLY A 17 15.83 -3.77 -10.13
N PHE A 18 15.86 -4.54 -11.21
CA PHE A 18 15.38 -4.15 -12.54
C PHE A 18 14.12 -4.93 -12.92
N GLY A 19 13.05 -4.23 -13.29
CA GLY A 19 11.80 -4.86 -13.76
C GLY A 19 11.75 -5.06 -15.25
N ILE A 20 12.38 -4.12 -15.97
CA ILE A 20 12.46 -4.05 -17.41
C ILE A 20 13.90 -3.65 -17.72
N PRO A 21 14.56 -4.21 -18.74
CA PRO A 21 15.89 -3.77 -19.14
C PRO A 21 15.95 -2.24 -19.27
N GLY A 22 16.81 -1.60 -18.49
CA GLY A 22 16.96 -0.13 -18.45
C GLY A 22 16.15 0.61 -17.38
N ASN A 23 15.23 -0.04 -16.65
CA ASN A 23 14.42 0.57 -15.59
C ASN A 23 14.59 -0.15 -14.25
N GLY A 24 14.93 0.61 -13.20
CA GLY A 24 15.09 0.11 -11.83
C GLY A 24 13.92 0.44 -10.91
N PHE A 25 13.72 -0.37 -9.88
CA PHE A 25 12.82 -0.07 -8.77
C PHE A 25 13.61 0.51 -7.61
N TYR A 26 13.10 1.61 -7.06
CA TYR A 26 13.73 2.32 -5.98
C TYR A 26 12.69 2.63 -4.90
N ALA A 27 13.09 2.56 -3.63
CA ALA A 27 12.33 3.15 -2.55
C ALA A 27 13.18 4.21 -1.86
N ILE A 28 12.53 5.28 -1.43
CA ILE A 28 13.15 6.33 -0.64
C ILE A 28 12.35 6.48 0.64
N GLU A 29 13.03 6.34 1.78
CA GLU A 29 12.48 6.73 3.06
C GLU A 29 12.69 8.24 3.21
N ILE A 30 11.59 8.98 3.36
CA ILE A 30 11.63 10.43 3.57
C ILE A 30 11.54 10.67 5.08
N PRO A 31 12.65 11.02 5.76
CA PRO A 31 12.60 11.36 7.18
C PRO A 31 11.77 12.63 7.38
N ASP A 32 11.10 12.72 8.54
CA ASP A 32 10.30 13.88 8.95
C ASP A 32 9.17 14.25 7.98
N ALA A 33 8.68 13.30 7.17
CA ALA A 33 7.45 13.49 6.44
C ALA A 33 6.32 13.75 7.46
N GLU A 34 5.75 14.95 7.43
CA GLU A 34 4.58 15.25 8.26
C GLU A 34 3.51 14.19 7.96
N PRO A 35 2.94 13.54 8.98
CA PRO A 35 1.88 12.59 8.74
C PRO A 35 0.76 13.35 8.04
N ILE A 36 0.44 12.94 6.81
CA ILE A 36 -0.67 13.52 6.06
C ILE A 36 -1.94 12.96 6.71
N VAL A 37 -2.29 13.48 7.88
CA VAL A 37 -3.51 13.10 8.60
C VAL A 37 -4.66 13.87 7.97
N LYS A 38 -5.03 13.41 6.78
CA LYS A 38 -6.37 13.59 6.25
C LYS A 38 -7.15 12.35 6.68
N PHE A 39 -8.45 12.47 6.93
CA PHE A 39 -9.31 11.35 7.34
C PHE A 39 -9.43 10.33 6.19
N GLY A 40 -8.37 9.55 5.96
CA GLY A 40 -8.20 8.66 4.84
C GLY A 40 -9.01 7.38 5.03
N GLY A 41 -9.89 7.11 4.07
CA GLY A 41 -10.63 5.86 3.97
C GLY A 41 -10.15 5.04 2.78
N LEU A 42 -9.99 3.74 2.99
CA LEU A 42 -9.88 2.75 1.92
C LEU A 42 -11.26 2.14 1.67
N ILE A 43 -11.70 2.22 0.42
CA ILE A 43 -13.00 1.77 -0.07
C ILE A 43 -12.78 0.54 -0.93
N SER A 44 -13.16 -0.62 -0.41
CA SER A 44 -13.10 -1.90 -1.11
C SER A 44 -14.48 -2.22 -1.69
N VAL A 45 -14.57 -2.32 -3.02
CA VAL A 45 -15.82 -2.59 -3.74
C VAL A 45 -16.12 -4.08 -3.73
N ILE A 46 -17.24 -4.46 -3.15
CA ILE A 46 -17.69 -5.86 -2.99
C ILE A 46 -18.61 -6.25 -4.14
N GLU A 47 -19.55 -5.37 -4.48
CA GLU A 47 -20.53 -5.60 -5.55
C GLU A 47 -20.70 -4.32 -6.38
N GLY A 48 -20.85 -4.50 -7.70
CA GLY A 48 -21.02 -3.42 -8.67
C GLY A 48 -19.74 -3.04 -9.43
N GLN A 49 -19.90 -2.15 -10.42
CA GLN A 49 -18.79 -1.58 -11.20
C GLN A 49 -18.57 -0.13 -10.81
N ALA A 50 -17.60 0.08 -9.91
CA ALA A 50 -17.20 1.39 -9.45
C ALA A 50 -16.25 2.08 -10.43
N THR A 51 -16.27 3.40 -10.40
CA THR A 51 -15.23 4.28 -10.94
C THR A 51 -15.06 5.41 -9.92
N GLU A 52 -13.96 6.15 -9.98
CA GLU A 52 -13.70 7.30 -9.09
C GLU A 52 -14.89 8.26 -9.08
N GLU A 53 -15.37 8.67 -10.26
CA GLU A 53 -16.53 9.57 -10.42
C GLU A 53 -17.83 9.03 -9.81
N LYS A 54 -18.08 7.72 -9.91
CA LYS A 54 -19.29 7.11 -9.34
C LYS A 54 -19.21 7.10 -7.82
N LEU A 55 -18.06 6.71 -7.28
CA LEU A 55 -17.84 6.68 -5.84
C LEU A 55 -17.91 8.09 -5.24
N GLU A 56 -17.37 9.11 -5.90
CA GLU A 56 -17.52 10.50 -5.43
C GLU A 56 -18.97 10.93 -5.32
N LYS A 57 -19.79 10.64 -6.34
CA LYS A 57 -21.22 10.98 -6.33
C LYS A 57 -21.95 10.25 -5.22
N GLU A 58 -21.63 8.99 -5.00
CA GLU A 58 -22.21 8.19 -3.92
C GLU A 58 -21.84 8.74 -2.54
N LEU A 59 -20.56 9.07 -2.31
CA LEU A 59 -20.09 9.63 -1.04
C LEU A 59 -20.68 11.02 -0.79
N LYS A 60 -20.79 11.86 -1.82
CA LYS A 60 -21.47 13.17 -1.73
C LYS A 60 -22.94 13.03 -1.33
N ASN A 61 -23.63 12.01 -1.83
CA ASN A 61 -25.02 11.74 -1.47
C ASN A 61 -25.17 11.13 -0.07
N LEU A 62 -24.27 10.22 0.31
CA LEU A 62 -24.37 9.47 1.56
C LEU A 62 -23.90 10.27 2.78
N ILE A 63 -22.89 11.12 2.62
CA ILE A 63 -22.15 11.71 3.75
C ILE A 63 -22.29 13.24 3.72
N LYS A 64 -21.70 13.91 2.72
CA LYS A 64 -21.66 15.37 2.65
C LYS A 64 -21.50 15.86 1.21
N SER A 65 -22.49 16.57 0.70
CA SER A 65 -22.59 16.93 -0.73
C SER A 65 -21.60 17.98 -1.20
N ASP A 66 -21.18 18.89 -0.31
CA ASP A 66 -20.24 19.99 -0.57
C ASP A 66 -18.77 19.58 -0.34
N TRP A 67 -18.49 18.34 0.06
CA TRP A 67 -17.13 17.87 0.29
C TRP A 67 -16.48 17.33 -0.99
N ASP A 68 -15.20 17.66 -1.17
CA ASP A 68 -14.37 17.12 -2.24
C ASP A 68 -13.63 15.87 -1.75
N TYR A 69 -14.19 14.70 -2.07
CA TYR A 69 -13.70 13.42 -1.54
C TYR A 69 -12.35 12.99 -2.13
N HIS A 70 -11.95 13.55 -3.27
CA HIS A 70 -10.73 13.16 -4.00
C HIS A 70 -10.57 11.63 -4.06
N VAL A 71 -11.53 10.96 -4.70
CA VAL A 71 -11.48 9.49 -4.80
C VAL A 71 -10.41 9.10 -5.82
N LYS A 72 -9.55 8.17 -5.45
CA LYS A 72 -8.48 7.69 -6.34
C LYS A 72 -8.41 6.17 -6.35
N GLU A 73 -8.36 5.57 -7.53
CA GLU A 73 -8.15 4.14 -7.69
C GLU A 73 -6.70 3.80 -7.32
N LEU A 74 -6.55 2.83 -6.42
CA LEU A 74 -5.25 2.38 -5.92
C LEU A 74 -4.92 0.95 -6.38
N ASP A 75 -5.95 0.15 -6.61
CA ASP A 75 -5.89 -1.15 -7.24
C ASP A 75 -7.30 -1.53 -7.73
N ARG A 76 -7.43 -2.66 -8.41
CA ARG A 76 -8.72 -3.20 -8.84
C ARG A 76 -9.68 -3.29 -7.66
N ASN A 77 -10.79 -2.55 -7.74
CA ASN A 77 -11.83 -2.47 -6.71
C ASN A 77 -11.40 -1.87 -5.36
N GLU A 78 -10.20 -1.27 -5.28
CA GLU A 78 -9.70 -0.61 -4.07
C GLU A 78 -9.44 0.87 -4.37
N TYR A 79 -10.12 1.75 -3.64
CA TYR A 79 -10.04 3.20 -3.84
C TYR A 79 -9.69 3.90 -2.53
N SER A 80 -8.85 4.92 -2.57
CA SER A 80 -8.72 5.86 -1.45
C SER A 80 -9.72 7.00 -1.59
N ALA A 81 -10.15 7.56 -0.47
CA ALA A 81 -10.89 8.81 -0.40
C ALA A 81 -10.54 9.57 0.88
N THR A 82 -10.64 10.89 0.81
CA THR A 82 -10.53 11.75 1.99
C THR A 82 -11.92 12.07 2.52
N PHE A 83 -12.17 11.77 3.79
CA PHE A 83 -13.44 12.05 4.45
C PHE A 83 -13.43 13.47 5.06
N PRO A 84 -14.62 14.10 5.21
CA PRO A 84 -14.73 15.45 5.76
C PRO A 84 -14.32 15.54 7.24
N ASP A 85 -14.52 14.46 8.00
CA ASP A 85 -14.28 14.42 9.44
C ASP A 85 -14.05 12.98 9.94
N GLN A 86 -13.41 12.86 11.11
CA GLN A 86 -13.12 11.57 11.76
C GLN A 86 -14.39 10.81 12.15
N MET A 87 -15.47 11.49 12.52
CA MET A 87 -16.68 10.84 13.03
C MET A 87 -17.39 10.07 11.91
N SER A 88 -17.48 10.67 10.73
CA SER A 88 -17.99 10.05 9.51
C SER A 88 -17.17 8.81 9.16
N LEU A 89 -15.83 8.96 9.06
CA LEU A 89 -14.94 7.83 8.76
C LEU A 89 -15.06 6.70 9.80
N ASP A 90 -15.09 7.02 11.08
CA ASP A 90 -15.21 6.05 12.17
C ASP A 90 -16.52 5.28 12.14
N THR A 91 -17.60 5.96 11.76
CA THR A 91 -18.92 5.35 11.63
C THR A 91 -18.90 4.31 10.52
N PHE A 92 -18.44 4.68 9.32
CA PHE A 92 -18.41 3.74 8.20
C PHE A 92 -17.36 2.64 8.36
N ALA A 93 -16.22 2.93 9.01
CA ALA A 93 -15.18 1.94 9.28
C ALA A 93 -15.63 0.81 10.23
N LYS A 94 -16.64 1.06 11.06
CA LYS A 94 -17.24 0.04 11.95
C LYS A 94 -18.26 -0.84 11.23
N LEU A 95 -18.72 -0.45 10.05
CA LEU A 95 -19.69 -1.21 9.28
C LEU A 95 -18.98 -2.29 8.46
N THR A 96 -19.54 -3.50 8.47
CA THR A 96 -19.01 -4.60 7.65
C THR A 96 -19.14 -4.30 6.16
N THR A 97 -20.28 -3.73 5.76
CA THR A 97 -20.60 -3.34 4.37
C THR A 97 -21.55 -2.16 4.37
N VAL A 98 -21.46 -1.32 3.35
CA VAL A 98 -22.28 -0.13 3.11
C VAL A 98 -22.87 -0.23 1.70
N GLY A 99 -24.19 -0.11 1.59
CA GLY A 99 -24.86 0.00 0.30
C GLY A 99 -24.87 1.46 -0.15
N LEU A 100 -24.45 1.72 -1.38
CA LEU A 100 -24.45 3.02 -2.04
C LEU A 100 -25.58 3.05 -3.08
N ALA A 101 -26.43 4.07 -3.00
CA ALA A 101 -27.78 4.02 -3.56
C ALA A 101 -27.88 4.44 -5.03
N ILE A 102 -27.00 5.33 -5.51
CA ILE A 102 -27.13 5.95 -6.85
C ILE A 102 -26.86 4.94 -7.97
N TYR A 103 -25.84 4.12 -7.78
CA TYR A 103 -25.33 3.14 -8.75
C TYR A 103 -25.45 1.71 -8.25
N GLY A 104 -26.07 1.50 -7.08
CA GLY A 104 -26.28 0.18 -6.49
C GLY A 104 -24.96 -0.53 -6.14
N LEU A 105 -23.98 0.23 -5.63
CA LEU A 105 -22.69 -0.35 -5.22
C LEU A 105 -22.78 -0.88 -3.80
N LYS A 106 -21.97 -1.88 -3.49
CA LYS A 106 -21.76 -2.33 -2.11
C LYS A 106 -20.28 -2.29 -1.80
N VAL A 107 -19.92 -1.55 -0.76
CA VAL A 107 -18.52 -1.30 -0.42
C VAL A 107 -18.25 -1.62 1.04
N LYS A 108 -16.97 -1.84 1.36
CA LYS A 108 -16.46 -1.80 2.72
C LYS A 108 -15.55 -0.59 2.83
N ILE A 109 -15.74 0.21 3.87
CA ILE A 109 -14.91 1.36 4.16
C ILE A 109 -14.05 1.00 5.37
N SER A 110 -12.76 1.28 5.32
CA SER A 110 -11.83 1.07 6.43
C SER A 110 -10.89 2.26 6.57
N LYS A 111 -10.34 2.47 7.77
CA LYS A 111 -9.35 3.54 7.98
C LYS A 111 -8.05 3.14 7.28
N THR A 112 -7.42 4.10 6.62
CA THR A 112 -6.12 3.88 6.00
C THR A 112 -5.16 5.02 6.28
N ASN A 113 -3.88 4.65 6.35
CA ASN A 113 -2.77 5.60 6.40
C ASN A 113 -2.13 5.80 5.02
N ILE A 114 -2.75 5.25 3.96
CA ILE A 114 -2.32 5.48 2.59
C ILE A 114 -2.52 6.96 2.26
N ASP A 115 -1.48 7.59 1.74
CA ASP A 115 -1.55 8.97 1.25
C ASP A 115 -2.65 9.07 0.17
N PRO A 116 -3.62 10.00 0.28
CA PRO A 116 -4.60 10.26 -0.76
C PRO A 116 -3.99 10.55 -2.14
N ALA A 117 -2.75 11.05 -2.20
CA ALA A 117 -2.02 11.28 -3.43
C ALA A 117 -1.35 10.02 -4.00
N ALA A 118 -1.31 8.90 -3.28
CA ALA A 118 -0.73 7.64 -3.73
C ALA A 118 -1.35 7.22 -5.07
N SER A 119 -0.55 6.69 -5.98
CA SER A 119 -1.02 6.21 -7.29
C SER A 119 -1.37 4.73 -7.30
N SER A 120 -0.89 3.97 -6.31
CA SER A 120 -1.08 2.52 -6.22
C SER A 120 -0.84 2.05 -4.80
N ILE A 121 -1.41 0.90 -4.46
CA ILE A 121 -1.02 0.11 -3.28
C ILE A 121 0.00 -0.95 -3.66
N LEU A 122 0.93 -1.22 -2.74
CA LEU A 122 1.84 -2.34 -2.80
C LEU A 122 1.29 -3.48 -1.92
N HIS A 123 0.86 -4.58 -2.54
CA HIS A 123 0.33 -5.79 -1.88
C HIS A 123 1.39 -6.81 -1.45
N PRO A 124 1.53 -7.11 -0.14
CA PRO A 124 2.47 -8.14 0.31
C PRO A 124 2.30 -9.48 -0.43
N THR A 125 3.38 -10.01 -0.99
CA THR A 125 3.43 -11.29 -1.71
C THR A 125 4.51 -12.21 -1.15
N TRP A 126 4.28 -13.52 -1.22
CA TRP A 126 5.28 -14.51 -0.81
C TRP A 126 6.23 -14.83 -1.96
N LEU A 127 7.52 -14.59 -1.76
CA LEU A 127 8.58 -15.10 -2.64
C LEU A 127 9.14 -16.41 -2.10
N ARG A 128 9.39 -17.34 -3.02
CA ARG A 128 10.03 -18.61 -2.76
C ARG A 128 11.49 -18.54 -3.20
N ILE A 129 12.40 -18.92 -2.32
CA ILE A 129 13.85 -18.99 -2.58
C ILE A 129 14.27 -20.45 -2.59
N ASP A 130 14.66 -20.93 -3.76
CA ASP A 130 15.18 -22.28 -3.98
C ASP A 130 16.72 -22.30 -3.97
N GLY A 131 17.31 -23.46 -3.64
CA GLY A 131 18.75 -23.67 -3.73
C GLY A 131 19.59 -23.00 -2.62
N LEU A 132 18.96 -22.46 -1.57
CA LEU A 132 19.68 -21.82 -0.47
C LEU A 132 20.45 -22.87 0.36
N PRO A 133 21.79 -22.78 0.46
CA PRO A 133 22.58 -23.72 1.26
C PRO A 133 22.20 -23.68 2.73
N ALA A 134 22.31 -24.82 3.43
CA ALA A 134 21.90 -24.94 4.83
C ALA A 134 22.53 -23.88 5.76
N PHE A 135 23.82 -23.55 5.55
CA PHE A 135 24.51 -22.54 6.37
C PHE A 135 23.96 -21.11 6.17
N ALA A 136 23.30 -20.84 5.05
CA ALA A 136 22.74 -19.54 4.68
C ALA A 136 21.24 -19.41 5.03
N ARG A 137 20.59 -20.48 5.53
CA ARG A 137 19.19 -20.48 6.00
C ARG A 137 19.03 -19.78 7.34
N LYS A 138 19.43 -18.51 7.40
CA LYS A 138 19.27 -17.64 8.57
C LYS A 138 18.41 -16.45 8.18
N GLU A 139 17.50 -16.04 9.06
CA GLU A 139 16.54 -14.97 8.77
C GLU A 139 17.19 -13.72 8.19
N GLU A 140 18.29 -13.26 8.80
CA GLU A 140 19.04 -12.07 8.37
C GLU A 140 19.63 -12.24 6.97
N VAL A 141 20.19 -13.40 6.66
CA VAL A 141 20.76 -13.69 5.33
C VAL A 141 19.66 -13.73 4.27
N VAL A 142 18.51 -14.33 4.58
CA VAL A 142 17.40 -14.38 3.62
C VAL A 142 16.82 -12.98 3.41
N LYS A 143 16.70 -12.15 4.45
CA LYS A 143 16.31 -10.73 4.33
C LYS A 143 17.27 -9.95 3.43
N GLU A 144 18.58 -10.16 3.56
CA GLU A 144 19.60 -9.51 2.71
C GLU A 144 19.52 -9.96 1.25
N ILE A 145 19.31 -11.26 0.99
CA ILE A 145 19.13 -11.74 -0.39
C ILE A 145 17.88 -11.12 -1.00
N VAL A 146 16.80 -11.04 -0.23
CA VAL A 146 15.53 -10.47 -0.66
C VAL A 146 15.61 -8.97 -0.87
N SER A 147 16.42 -8.25 -0.08
CA SER A 147 16.60 -6.81 -0.23
C SER A 147 17.12 -6.42 -1.62
N LEU A 148 17.72 -7.35 -2.37
CA LEU A 148 18.13 -7.16 -3.76
C LEU A 148 16.97 -7.08 -4.75
N VAL A 149 15.79 -7.60 -4.40
CA VAL A 149 14.63 -7.74 -5.29
C VAL A 149 13.39 -6.98 -4.80
N ALA A 150 13.20 -6.85 -3.49
CA ALA A 150 12.12 -6.09 -2.89
C ALA A 150 12.36 -5.81 -1.40
N GLU A 151 11.47 -5.04 -0.78
CA GLU A 151 11.50 -4.79 0.66
C GLU A 151 11.04 -6.02 1.45
N PRO A 152 11.91 -6.64 2.28
CA PRO A 152 11.53 -7.79 3.10
C PRO A 152 10.60 -7.36 4.25
N LEU A 153 9.41 -7.96 4.32
CA LEU A 153 8.47 -7.72 5.41
C LEU A 153 8.56 -8.80 6.50
N LYS A 154 8.59 -10.08 6.11
CA LYS A 154 8.59 -11.21 7.02
C LYS A 154 9.20 -12.46 6.39
N VAL A 155 9.82 -13.28 7.22
CA VAL A 155 10.38 -14.58 6.85
C VAL A 155 9.53 -15.67 7.48
N ASP A 156 9.20 -16.72 6.71
CA ASP A 156 8.59 -17.89 7.31
C ASP A 156 9.64 -18.72 8.05
N SER A 157 9.59 -18.67 9.38
CA SER A 157 10.54 -19.37 10.26
C SER A 157 10.46 -20.89 10.10
N PHE A 158 9.30 -21.44 9.71
CA PHE A 158 9.14 -22.89 9.52
C PHE A 158 9.89 -23.40 8.29
N SER A 159 9.89 -22.62 7.20
CA SER A 159 10.64 -22.94 5.99
C SER A 159 12.16 -22.88 6.18
N LEU A 160 12.66 -22.17 7.21
CA LEU A 160 14.09 -22.15 7.53
C LEU A 160 14.58 -23.47 8.14
N LEU A 161 13.69 -24.22 8.80
CA LEU A 161 14.00 -25.46 9.52
C LEU A 161 13.95 -26.71 8.63
N ARG A 162 13.42 -26.58 7.42
CA ARG A 162 13.25 -27.67 6.45
C ARG A 162 14.22 -27.49 5.28
N GLU A 163 14.57 -28.58 4.60
CA GLU A 163 15.24 -28.52 3.30
C GLU A 163 14.32 -28.03 2.17
N GLU A 164 13.08 -27.65 2.52
CA GLU A 164 12.09 -27.09 1.62
C GLU A 164 12.41 -25.62 1.25
N PRO A 165 11.77 -25.09 0.21
CA PRO A 165 11.97 -23.72 -0.26
C PRO A 165 11.58 -22.67 0.79
N VAL A 166 12.36 -21.60 0.91
CA VAL A 166 12.08 -20.55 1.91
C VAL A 166 11.05 -19.56 1.37
N SER A 167 9.96 -19.37 2.10
CA SER A 167 8.95 -18.36 1.78
C SER A 167 9.21 -17.05 2.56
N GLN A 168 9.22 -15.90 1.88
CA GLN A 168 9.25 -14.57 2.51
C GLN A 168 8.17 -13.64 1.96
N SER A 169 7.48 -12.89 2.82
CA SER A 169 6.53 -11.87 2.38
C SER A 169 7.24 -10.55 2.08
N GLN A 170 6.91 -9.91 0.96
CA GLN A 170 7.53 -8.69 0.45
C GLN A 170 6.48 -7.79 -0.20
N LEU A 171 6.71 -6.49 -0.27
CA LEU A 171 5.87 -5.62 -1.11
C LEU A 171 6.10 -5.97 -2.60
N PRO A 172 5.03 -6.05 -3.42
CA PRO A 172 5.17 -6.38 -4.82
C PRO A 172 5.74 -5.18 -5.57
N ARG A 173 6.12 -5.40 -6.81
CA ARG A 173 6.51 -4.29 -7.68
C ARG A 173 5.25 -3.65 -8.25
N PRO A 174 5.16 -2.31 -8.33
CA PRO A 174 4.12 -1.67 -9.13
C PRO A 174 4.30 -2.13 -10.58
N SER A 175 3.24 -2.70 -11.15
CA SER A 175 3.19 -3.26 -12.51
C SER A 175 3.19 -2.19 -13.60
#